data_AF-A0A640SRG7-F1
#
_entry.id   AF-A0A640SRG7-F1
#
_cell.length_a   1.000
_cell.length_b   1.000
_cell.length_c   1.000
_cell.angle_alpha   90.00
_cell.angle_beta   90.00
_cell.angle_gamma   90.00
#
_symmetry.space_group_name_H-M   'P 1'
#
loop_
_entity.id
_entity.type
_entity.pdbx_description
1 polymer ?
#
loop_
_entity_poly.entity_id
_entity_poly.type
_entity_poly.pdbx_seq_one_letter_code
_entity_poly.pdbx_strand_id
1 'polypeptide(L)' 'MTSTDQPNAILKGGPSSLPEHMRIRHVTDLTEKVKVLFGNRYEHFEATSETTNQPVNGLRVFVWVDHTYVAE' A
#
# COMPACT_ATOMS: atom_id res chain seq x y z
N MET A 1 -11.50 17.08 9.15
CA MET A 1 -11.86 16.26 7.98
C MET A 1 -11.25 14.89 8.20
N THR A 2 -11.92 14.03 8.97
CA THR A 2 -11.44 12.67 9.26
C THR A 2 -11.99 11.76 8.18
N SER A 3 -11.18 11.36 7.19
CA SER A 3 -11.57 10.22 6.35
C SER A 3 -11.60 8.98 7.24
N THR A 4 -12.78 8.67 7.77
CA THR A 4 -13.16 7.46 8.50
C THR A 4 -13.25 6.27 7.56
N ASP A 5 -12.22 6.07 6.74
CA ASP A 5 -12.19 4.95 5.83
C ASP A 5 -11.49 3.78 6.49
N GLN A 6 -12.20 2.67 6.62
CA GLN A 6 -11.62 1.47 7.21
C GLN A 6 -10.51 0.98 6.28
N PRO A 7 -9.34 0.58 6.80
CA PRO A 7 -8.27 0.07 5.95
C PRO A 7 -8.78 -1.14 5.16
N ASN A 8 -8.47 -1.17 3.87
CA ASN A 8 -8.83 -2.25 2.95
C ASN A 8 -7.62 -2.82 2.19
N ALA A 9 -6.42 -2.24 2.38
CA ALA A 9 -5.19 -2.65 1.72
C ALA A 9 -4.02 -2.77 2.69
N ILE A 10 -3.15 -3.75 2.42
CA ILE A 10 -1.86 -3.93 3.10
C ILE A 10 -0.72 -4.02 2.09
N LEU A 11 0.34 -3.26 2.32
CA LEU A 11 1.54 -3.22 1.49
C LEU A 11 2.62 -4.15 2.06
N LYS A 12 3.04 -5.14 1.28
CA LYS A 12 4.08 -6.11 1.61
C LYS A 12 5.33 -5.93 0.75
N GLY A 13 6.49 -6.27 1.32
CA GLY A 13 7.80 -6.04 0.69
C GLY A 13 8.25 -4.59 0.80
N GLY A 14 8.98 -4.13 -0.22
CA GLY A 14 9.50 -2.77 -0.31
C GLY A 14 10.56 -2.46 0.74
N PRO A 15 10.93 -1.17 0.89
CA PRO A 15 11.95 -0.77 1.85
C PRO A 15 11.53 -1.12 3.29
N SER A 16 12.44 -1.76 4.03
CA SER A 16 12.25 -2.11 5.45
C SER A 16 12.02 -0.89 6.33
N SER A 17 12.51 0.28 5.91
CA SER A 17 12.32 1.57 6.55
C SER A 17 10.93 2.19 6.34
N LEU A 18 10.08 1.63 5.46
CA LEU A 18 8.70 2.09 5.31
C LEU A 18 7.88 1.73 6.56
N PRO A 19 7.33 2.73 7.29
CA PRO A 19 6.69 2.50 8.58
C PRO A 19 5.34 1.78 8.42
N GLU A 20 4.95 1.03 9.46
CA GLU A 20 3.74 0.19 9.43
C GLU A 20 2.45 0.97 9.18
N HIS A 21 2.34 2.19 9.70
CA HIS A 21 1.19 3.06 9.46
C HIS A 21 1.03 3.49 7.99
N MET A 22 2.09 3.41 7.17
CA MET A 22 2.00 3.62 5.72
C MET A 22 1.67 2.34 4.95
N ARG A 23 1.95 1.18 5.55
CA ARG A 23 1.70 -0.15 4.98
C ARG A 23 0.23 -0.56 5.06
N ILE A 24 -0.50 -0.12 6.08
CA ILE A 24 -1.94 -0.37 6.20
C ILE A 24 -2.66 0.91 5.81
N ARG A 25 -3.50 0.85 4.77
CA ARG A 25 -4.19 2.04 4.26
C ARG A 25 -5.53 1.69 3.63
N HIS A 26 -6.34 2.71 3.43
CA HIS A 26 -7.45 2.64 2.51
C HIS A 26 -7.02 3.07 1.10
N VAL A 27 -7.43 2.31 0.10
CA VAL A 27 -7.29 2.64 -1.33
C VAL A 27 -8.66 2.65 -1.98
N THR A 28 -8.91 3.63 -2.84
CA THR A 28 -10.20 3.77 -3.54
C THR A 28 -10.43 2.66 -4.55
N ASP A 29 -9.36 2.18 -5.19
CA ASP A 29 -9.39 1.10 -6.17
C ASP A 29 -8.44 -0.04 -5.75
N LEU A 30 -8.97 -1.25 -5.68
CA LEU A 30 -8.23 -2.44 -5.23
C LEU A 30 -7.51 -3.18 -6.37
N THR A 31 -7.57 -2.64 -7.59
CA THR A 31 -6.96 -3.22 -8.80
C THR A 31 -5.82 -2.36 -9.33
N GLU A 32 -5.83 -1.06 -9.07
CA GLU A 32 -4.78 -0.14 -9.50
C GLU A 32 -3.50 -0.22 -8.66
N LYS A 33 -2.36 0.18 -9.25
CA LYS A 33 -1.08 0.24 -8.52
C LYS A 33 -1.12 1.32 -7.45
N VAL A 34 -0.69 0.95 -6.24
CA VAL A 34 -0.51 1.91 -5.15
C VAL A 34 0.88 2.50 -5.23
N LYS A 35 0.95 3.83 -5.30
CA LYS A 35 2.20 4.58 -5.22
C LYS A 35 2.33 5.21 -3.84
N VAL A 36 3.46 5.00 -3.18
CA VAL A 36 3.76 5.59 -1.87
C VAL A 36 4.97 6.49 -2.01
N LEU A 37 4.79 7.80 -1.80
CA LEU A 37 5.92 8.71 -1.69
C LEU A 37 6.63 8.45 -0.36
N PHE A 38 7.90 8.04 -0.42
CA PHE A 38 8.73 7.79 0.75
C PHE A 38 10.16 8.27 0.49
N GLY A 39 10.61 9.28 1.24
CA GLY A 39 11.85 9.99 0.91
C GLY A 39 11.72 10.76 -0.41
N ASN A 40 12.69 10.60 -1.31
CA ASN A 40 12.70 11.25 -2.63
C ASN A 40 12.31 10.29 -3.78
N ARG A 41 11.42 9.34 -3.52
CA ARG A 41 10.98 8.35 -4.51
C ARG A 41 9.58 7.83 -4.23
N TYR A 42 8.92 7.38 -5.28
CA TYR A 42 7.67 6.64 -5.23
C TYR A 42 7.96 5.15 -5.19
N GLU A 43 7.51 4.49 -4.13
CA GLU A 43 7.45 3.04 -4.03
C GLU A 43 6.18 2.54 -4.73
N HIS A 44 6.32 1.56 -5.61
CA HIS A 44 5.20 1.02 -6.39
C HIS A 44 4.80 -0.36 -5.86
N PHE A 45 3.51 -0.53 -5.61
CA PHE A 45 2.92 -1.80 -5.17
C PHE A 45 1.77 -2.21 -6.09
N GLU A 46 1.72 -3.48 -6.48
CA GLU A 46 0.66 -4.04 -7.32
C GLU A 46 -0.30 -4.88 -6.51
N ALA A 47 -1.58 -4.79 -6.83
CA ALA A 47 -2.61 -5.62 -6.23
C ALA A 47 -2.36 -7.08 -6.56
N THR A 48 -2.48 -7.96 -5.57
CA THR A 48 -2.47 -9.41 -5.80
C THR A 48 -3.87 -9.97 -5.67
N SER A 49 -4.09 -11.19 -6.16
CA SER A 49 -5.35 -11.90 -5.90
C SER A 49 -5.50 -12.29 -4.42
N GLU A 50 -4.46 -12.13 -3.60
CA GLU A 50 -4.46 -12.50 -2.19
C GLU A 50 -5.08 -11.41 -1.30
N THR A 51 -5.71 -11.88 -0.23
CA THR A 51 -6.25 -11.06 0.86
C THR A 51 -5.77 -11.64 2.18
N THR A 52 -5.56 -10.80 3.18
CA THR A 52 -5.24 -11.30 4.52
C THR A 52 -6.42 -12.09 5.10
N ASN A 53 -6.14 -13.22 5.76
CA ASN A 53 -7.14 -14.02 6.49
C ASN A 53 -7.56 -13.35 7.81
N GLN A 54 -7.84 -12.04 7.78
CA GLN A 54 -8.34 -11.34 8.96
C GLN A 54 -9.87 -11.49 9.05
N PRO A 55 -10.42 -11.77 10.25
CA PRO A 55 -11.83 -12.10 10.45
C PRO A 55 -12.78 -10.91 10.22
N VAL A 56 -12.28 -9.68 10.28
CA VAL A 56 -13.04 -8.46 9.99
C VAL A 56 -12.29 -7.70 8.90
N ASN A 57 -12.90 -7.63 7.71
CA ASN A 57 -12.39 -6.91 6.53
C ASN A 57 -10.99 -7.34 6.05
N GLY A 58 -10.90 -8.51 5.42
CA GLY A 58 -9.67 -8.99 4.79
C GLY A 58 -9.02 -7.92 3.90
N LEU A 59 -7.82 -7.48 4.29
CA LEU A 59 -7.06 -6.49 3.53
C LEU A 59 -6.53 -7.11 2.24
N ARG A 60 -6.77 -6.45 1.10
CA ARG A 60 -6.13 -6.80 -0.17
C ARG A 60 -4.62 -6.65 -0.03
N VAL A 61 -3.88 -7.68 -0.41
CA VAL A 61 -2.42 -7.65 -0.36
C VAL A 61 -1.92 -6.96 -1.62
N PHE A 62 -1.05 -5.97 -1.42
CA PHE A 62 -0.29 -5.33 -2.47
C PHE A 62 1.19 -5.65 -2.26
N VAL A 63 1.88 -6.10 -3.30
CA VAL A 63 3.30 -6.45 -3.23
C VAL A 63 4.14 -5.39 -3.91
N TRP A 64 5.27 -5.05 -3.30
CA TRP A 64 6.22 -4.12 -3.90
C TRP A 64 6.81 -4.71 -5.18
N VAL A 65 6.88 -3.89 -6.23
CA VAL A 65 7.39 -4.31 -7.54
C VAL A 65 8.54 -3.46 -8.04
N ASP A 66 8.55 -2.16 -7.73
CA ASP A 66 9.49 -1.21 -8.30
C ASP A 66 9.49 0.11 -7.52
N HIS A 67 10.38 1.03 -7.86
CA HIS A 67 10.36 2.40 -7.37
C HIS A 67 10.80 3.39 -8.45
N THR A 68 10.33 4.63 -8.37
CA THR A 68 10.77 5.71 -9.26
C THR A 68 11.20 6.93 -8.45
N TYR A 69 12.38 7.46 -8.72
CA TYR A 69 12.86 8.68 -8.06
C TYR A 69 12.04 9.89 -8.51
N VAL A 70 11.78 10.80 -7.58
CA VAL A 70 11.23 12.11 -7.92
C VAL A 70 12.37 12.88 -8.59
N ALA A 71 12.14 13.33 -9.82
CA ALA A 71 13.08 14.22 -10.50
C ALA A 71 13.07 15.59 -9.79
N GLU A 72 14.27 16.12 -9.52
CA GLU A 72 14.51 17.44 -8.91
C GLU A 72 14.29 18.59 -9.90
#